data_AF-A0A158IXD7-F1
#
_entry.id   AF-A0A158IXD7-F1
#
_cell.length_a   1.000
_cell.length_b   1.000
_cell.length_c   1.000
_cell.angle_alpha   90.00
_cell.angle_beta   90.00
_cell.angle_gamma   90.00
#
_symmetry.space_group_name_H-M   'P 1'
#
loop_
_entity.id
_entity.type
_entity.pdbx_description
1 polymer ?
#
loop_
_entity_poly.entity_id
_entity_poly.type
_entity_poly.pdbx_seq_one_letter_code
_entity_poly.pdbx_strand_id
1 'polypeptide(L)' 'MPGINGLELLRHLAPTGVPVIFITADDDSAVRETALASGAAGYLQKPFTGAILVKAVEMALSGVPRP' A
#
# COMPACT_ATOMS: atom_id res chain seq x y z
N MET A 1 6.12 13.26 0.37
CA MET A 1 5.52 14.27 1.27
C MET A 1 6.64 14.87 2.10
N PRO A 2 6.83 16.19 2.17
CA PRO A 2 7.78 16.76 3.11
C PRO A 2 7.24 16.55 4.54
N GLY A 3 7.97 15.81 5.38
CA GLY A 3 7.63 15.61 6.78
C GLY A 3 7.65 14.14 7.23
N ILE A 4 6.93 13.25 6.55
CA ILE A 4 6.90 11.81 6.87
C ILE A 4 7.06 10.98 5.59
N ASN A 5 7.93 9.98 5.62
CA ASN A 5 8.06 9.03 4.53
C ASN A 5 6.86 8.06 4.56
N GLY A 6 6.33 7.67 3.39
CA GLY A 6 5.21 6.72 3.31
C GLY A 6 5.50 5.39 4.03
N LEU A 7 6.76 4.94 4.03
CA LEU A 7 7.17 3.73 4.76
C LEU A 7 7.15 3.91 6.29
N GLU A 8 7.45 5.11 6.78
CA GLU A 8 7.32 5.41 8.21
C GLU A 8 5.86 5.44 8.62
N LEU A 9 5.00 6.08 7.80
CA LEU A 9 3.57 6.08 8.03
C LEU A 9 2.99 4.65 8.07
N LEU A 10 3.41 3.78 7.15
CA LEU A 10 3.00 2.38 7.14
C LEU A 10 3.35 1.67 8.46
N ARG A 11 4.57 1.88 8.97
CA ARG A 11 5.00 1.33 10.28
C ARG A 11 4.17 1.86 11.44
N HIS A 12 3.77 3.14 11.42
CA HIS A 12 2.91 3.72 12.45
C HIS A 12 1.46 3.23 12.40
N LEU A 13 0.96 2.87 11.21
CA LEU A 13 -0.40 2.37 11.03
C LEU A 13 -0.53 0.87 11.28
N ALA A 14 0.54 0.09 11.15
CA ALA A 14 0.50 -1.37 11.33
C ALA A 14 -0.18 -1.83 12.65
N PRO A 15 0.05 -1.20 13.82
CA PRO A 15 -0.62 -1.60 15.08
C PRO A 15 -2.13 -1.33 15.11
N THR A 16 -2.64 -0.47 14.23
CA THR A 16 -4.06 -0.08 14.21
C THR A 16 -4.94 -1.11 13.51
N GLY A 17 -4.35 -2.04 12.75
CA GLY A 17 -5.08 -3.02 11.93
C GLY A 17 -5.78 -2.41 10.71
N VAL A 18 -5.58 -1.12 10.43
CA VAL A 18 -6.15 -0.47 9.24
C VAL A 18 -5.39 -0.96 7.99
N PRO A 19 -6.09 -1.48 6.96
CA PRO A 19 -5.42 -1.92 5.74
C PRO A 19 -4.88 -0.72 4.95
N VAL A 20 -3.59 -0.76 4.61
CA VAL A 20 -2.91 0.33 3.89
C VAL A 20 -2.60 -0.10 2.45
N ILE A 21 -3.00 0.72 1.48
CA ILE A 21 -2.61 0.57 0.07
C ILE A 21 -1.55 1.63 -0.23
N PHE A 22 -0.36 1.19 -0.61
CA PHE A 22 0.74 2.08 -0.97
C PHE A 22 0.58 2.55 -2.42
N ILE A 23 0.73 3.85 -2.67
CA ILE A 23 0.63 4.44 -4.01
C ILE A 23 1.89 5.25 -4.28
N THR A 24 2.60 4.94 -5.38
CA THR A 24 3.81 5.66 -5.78
C THR A 24 3.81 6.01 -7.26
N ALA A 25 4.52 7.08 -7.65
CA ALA A 25 4.84 7.37 -9.04
C ALA A 25 6.21 6.83 -9.47
N ASP A 26 7.02 6.41 -8.50
CA ASP A 26 8.35 5.86 -8.71
C ASP A 26 8.28 4.33 -8.83
N ASP A 27 9.07 3.74 -9.72
CA ASP A 27 9.11 2.30 -9.97
C ASP A 27 10.28 1.63 -9.23
N ASP A 28 10.48 2.03 -7.98
CA ASP A 28 11.49 1.41 -7.14
C ASP A 28 10.97 0.09 -6.57
N SER A 29 11.48 -1.02 -7.14
CA SER A 29 11.14 -2.37 -6.71
C SER A 29 11.48 -2.63 -5.24
N ALA A 30 12.51 -1.98 -4.68
CA ALA A 30 12.87 -2.12 -3.28
C ALA A 30 11.83 -1.47 -2.36
N VAL A 31 11.24 -0.35 -2.77
CA VAL A 31 10.13 0.31 -2.04
C VAL A 31 8.88 -0.58 -2.06
N ARG A 32 8.60 -1.23 -3.19
CA ARG A 32 7.50 -2.19 -3.32
C ARG A 32 7.68 -3.37 -2.36
N GLU A 33 8.83 -4.02 -2.39
CA GLU A 33 9.12 -5.16 -1.52
C GLU A 33 9.05 -4.77 -0.04
N THR A 34 9.62 -3.62 0.32
CA THR A 34 9.59 -3.11 1.70
C THR A 34 8.17 -2.82 2.17
N ALA A 35 7.32 -2.21 1.33
CA ALA A 35 5.94 -1.90 1.67
C ALA A 35 5.11 -3.18 1.89
N LEU A 36 5.27 -4.18 1.02
CA LEU A 36 4.59 -5.47 1.16
C LEU A 36 5.08 -6.22 2.41
N ALA A 37 6.39 -6.28 2.64
CA ALA A 37 6.98 -6.90 3.83
C ALA A 37 6.53 -6.21 5.13
N SER A 38 6.21 -4.92 5.08
CA SER A 38 5.70 -4.14 6.22
C SER A 38 4.19 -4.27 6.43
N GLY A 39 3.50 -5.16 5.69
CA GLY A 39 2.09 -5.45 5.88
C GLY A 39 1.13 -4.57 5.08
N ALA A 40 1.59 -3.93 4.01
CA ALA A 40 0.68 -3.22 3.11
C ALA A 40 -0.34 -4.20 2.50
N ALA A 41 -1.63 -3.86 2.60
CA ALA A 41 -2.72 -4.60 1.96
C ALA A 41 -2.68 -4.50 0.42
N GLY A 42 -1.96 -3.51 -0.11
CA GLY A 42 -1.68 -3.42 -1.53
C GLY A 42 -0.64 -2.39 -1.91
N TYR A 43 -0.28 -2.41 -3.19
CA TYR A 43 0.68 -1.52 -3.82
C TYR A 43 0.18 -1.17 -5.23
N LEU A 44 0.18 0.12 -5.57
CA LEU A 44 -0.22 0.64 -6.87
C LEU A 44 0.83 1.64 -7.38
N GLN A 45 1.32 1.41 -8.60
CA GLN A 45 2.18 2.32 -9.32
C GLN A 45 1.35 3.23 -10.22
N LYS A 46 1.65 4.52 -10.23
CA LYS A 46 1.02 5.48 -11.15
C LYS A 46 1.66 5.38 -12.54
N PRO A 47 0.87 5.61 -13.62
CA PRO A 47 -0.57 5.87 -13.60
C PRO A 47 -1.39 4.58 -13.47
N PHE A 48 -2.54 4.67 -12.79
CA PHE A 48 -3.54 3.60 -12.70
C PHE A 48 -4.94 4.15 -12.97
N THR A 49 -5.87 3.28 -13.35
CA THR A 49 -7.27 3.66 -13.58
C THR A 49 -8.07 3.64 -12.28
N GLY A 50 -9.20 4.36 -12.24
CA GLY A 50 -10.12 4.31 -11.10
C GLY A 50 -10.62 2.90 -10.81
N ALA A 51 -10.84 2.07 -11.84
CA ALA A 51 -11.25 0.68 -11.68
C ALA A 51 -10.19 -0.17 -10.94
N ILE A 52 -8.89 0.07 -11.22
CA ILE A 52 -7.81 -0.59 -10.49
C ILE A 52 -7.80 -0.19 -9.02
N LEU A 53 -8.02 1.10 -8.72
CA LEU A 53 -8.09 1.59 -7.34
C LEU A 53 -9.24 0.96 -6.57
N VAL A 54 -10.45 0.97 -7.15
CA VAL A 54 -11.65 0.39 -6.52
C VAL A 54 -11.41 -1.09 -6.20
N LYS A 55 -10.90 -1.86 -7.17
CA LYS A 55 -10.58 -3.28 -6.96
C LYS A 55 -9.54 -3.50 -5.86
N ALA A 56 -8.52 -2.65 -5.78
CA ALA A 56 -7.51 -2.74 -4.73
C ALA A 56 -8.11 -2.49 -3.33
N VAL A 57 -9.03 -1.51 -3.21
CA VAL A 57 -9.75 -1.23 -1.96
C VAL A 57 -10.67 -2.39 -1.59
N GLU A 58 -11.44 -2.93 -2.53
CA GLU A 58 -12.31 -4.09 -2.29
C GLU A 58 -11.52 -5.31 -1.78
N MET A 59 -10.35 -5.59 -2.38
CA MET A 59 -9.47 -6.66 -1.92
C MET A 59 -8.88 -6.39 -0.54
N ALA A 60 -8.55 -5.13 -0.22
CA ALA A 60 -8.02 -4.77 1.09
C ALA A 60 -9.07 -4.90 2.21
N LEU A 61 -10.34 -4.67 1.89
CA LEU A 61 -11.46 -4.75 2.85
C LEU A 61 -12.01 -6.17 3.03
N SER A 62 -11.83 -7.07 2.05
CA SER A 62 -12.35 -8.44 2.13
C SER A 62 -11.59 -9.33 3.11
N GLY A 63 -10.54 -8.82 3.77
CA GLY A 63 -9.76 -9.54 4.77
C GLY A 63 -9.01 -10.75 4.22
N VAL A 64 -8.98 -10.93 2.90
CA VAL A 64 -8.24 -12.00 2.23
C VAL A 64 -6.77 -11.64 2.34
N PRO A 65 -5.97 -12.36 3.15
CA PRO A 65 -4.52 -12.22 3.09
C PRO A 65 -4.14 -12.65 1.69
N ARG A 66 -3.43 -11.80 0.94
CA ARG A 66 -2.85 -12.25 -0.32
C ARG A 66 -1.80 -13.33 0.00
N PRO A 67 -1.78 -14.45 -0.76
CA PRO A 67 -0.80 -15.51 -0.60
C PRO A 67 0.62 -15.01 -0.88
#